data_AF-A0A6J6CZU5-F1
#
_entry.id   AF-A0A6J6CZU5-F1
#
_cell.length_a   1.000
_cell.length_b   1.000
_cell.length_c   1.000
_cell.angle_alpha   90.00
_cell.angle_beta   90.00
_cell.angle_gamma   90.00
#
_symmetry.space_group_name_H-M   'P 1'
#
loop_
_entity.id
_entity.type
_entity.pdbx_description
1 polymer ?
#
loop_
_entity_poly.entity_id
_entity_poly.type
_entity_poly.pdbx_seq_one_letter_code
_entity_poly.pdbx_strand_id
1 'polypeptide(L)'
;MTVTWTRETYTKWLEVVLILVLVYSLLLVFAGATAGSLFSWFGFGPEKSIDTAAVRDYLLLPYMVLGAVMAGWAFLMIQIVRGPLKEEVAWSWTFLVQSLSLWFVLDTGMSLVLGYPMHAVFNIPFAIALGIPLVRLKPIKQ
;
A
#
# COMPACT_ATOMS: atom_id res chain seq x y z
N MET A 1 28.78 -9.85 11.92
CA MET A 1 28.84 -8.42 11.58
C MET A 1 27.42 -7.87 11.58
N THR A 2 27.09 -6.93 12.44
CA THR A 2 25.80 -6.24 12.40
C THR A 2 25.88 -5.14 11.36
N VAL A 3 25.14 -5.26 10.26
CA VAL A 3 25.04 -4.21 9.25
C VAL A 3 24.21 -3.07 9.86
N THR A 4 24.83 -1.92 10.13
CA THR A 4 24.12 -0.71 10.58
C THR A 4 23.69 0.10 9.37
N TRP A 5 22.38 0.24 9.18
CA TRP A 5 21.79 0.99 8.07
C TRP A 5 21.71 2.48 8.39
N THR A 6 21.91 3.32 7.37
CA THR A 6 21.83 4.78 7.52
C THR A 6 20.39 5.27 7.30
N ARG A 7 20.13 6.53 7.71
CA ARG A 7 18.87 7.23 7.39
C ARG A 7 18.59 7.20 5.88
N GLU A 8 19.62 7.44 5.07
CA GLU A 8 19.53 7.38 3.61
C GLU A 8 19.08 6.00 3.11
N THR A 9 19.62 4.90 3.68
CA THR A 9 19.18 3.53 3.34
C THR A 9 17.69 3.34 3.62
N TYR A 10 17.20 3.79 4.76
CA TYR A 10 15.77 3.67 5.10
C TYR A 10 14.88 4.56 4.24
N THR A 11 15.30 5.79 3.93
CA THR A 11 14.58 6.66 2.99
C THR A 11 14.51 6.03 1.61
N LYS A 12 15.60 5.44 1.13
CA LYS A 12 15.64 4.76 -0.17
C LYS A 12 14.77 3.50 -0.20
N TRP A 13 14.80 2.69 0.87
CA TRP A 13 13.87 1.57 1.01
C TRP A 13 12.44 2.06 0.86
N LEU A 14 12.03 3.07 1.66
CA LEU A 14 10.67 3.57 1.67
C LEU A 14 10.25 4.08 0.28
N GLU A 15 11.13 4.82 -0.39
CA GLU A 15 10.93 5.27 -1.76
C GLU A 15 10.72 4.09 -2.73
N VAL A 16 11.59 3.07 -2.68
CA VAL A 16 11.48 1.89 -3.56
C VAL A 16 10.16 1.17 -3.34
N VAL A 17 9.75 0.94 -2.09
CA VAL A 17 8.47 0.29 -1.79
C VAL A 17 7.30 1.11 -2.32
N LEU A 18 7.30 2.44 -2.14
CA LEU A 18 6.24 3.29 -2.67
C LEU A 18 6.21 3.33 -4.20
N ILE A 19 7.36 3.26 -4.87
CA ILE A 19 7.43 3.14 -6.33
C ILE A 19 6.81 1.80 -6.77
N LEU A 20 7.09 0.70 -6.07
CA LEU A 20 6.47 -0.59 -6.36
C LEU A 20 4.95 -0.54 -6.16
N VAL A 21 4.47 0.11 -5.09
CA VAL A 21 3.04 0.33 -4.85
C VAL A 21 2.44 1.18 -5.98
N LEU A 22 3.10 2.25 -6.41
CA LEU A 22 2.64 3.08 -7.53
C LEU A 22 2.53 2.25 -8.83
N VAL A 23 3.55 1.46 -9.16
CA VAL A 23 3.51 0.58 -10.35
C VAL A 23 2.36 -0.42 -10.25
N TYR A 24 2.20 -1.08 -9.09
CA TYR A 24 1.08 -1.99 -8.84
C TYR A 24 -0.28 -1.29 -9.00
N SER A 25 -0.40 -0.06 -8.50
CA SER A 25 -1.61 0.76 -8.61
C SER A 25 -1.95 1.09 -10.07
N LEU A 26 -0.94 1.42 -10.88
CA LEU A 26 -1.12 1.67 -12.31
C LEU A 26 -1.48 0.39 -13.07
N LEU A 27 -0.96 -0.77 -12.66
CA LEU A 27 -1.38 -2.07 -13.22
C LEU A 27 -2.85 -2.36 -12.93
N LEU A 28 -3.36 -2.01 -11.74
CA LEU A 28 -4.79 -2.13 -11.42
C LEU A 28 -5.67 -1.27 -12.36
N VAL A 29 -5.19 -0.07 -12.71
CA VAL A 29 -5.92 0.84 -13.60
C VAL A 29 -5.89 0.35 -15.05
N PHE A 30 -4.71 0.06 -15.58
CA PHE A 30 -4.54 -0.18 -17.02
C PHE A 30 -4.61 -1.65 -17.44
N ALA A 31 -4.42 -2.56 -16.49
CA ALA A 31 -4.43 -4.00 -16.70
C ALA A 31 -5.40 -4.70 -15.73
N GLY A 32 -6.58 -4.10 -15.51
CA GLY A 32 -7.59 -4.60 -14.56
C GLY A 32 -7.95 -6.08 -14.71
N ALA A 33 -7.93 -6.64 -15.93
CA ALA A 33 -8.15 -8.07 -16.17
C ALA A 33 -6.99 -8.96 -15.65
N THR A 34 -5.74 -8.51 -15.81
CA THR A 34 -4.54 -9.17 -15.26
C THR A 34 -4.45 -9.00 -13.75
N ALA A 35 -4.88 -7.86 -13.23
CA ALA A 35 -5.05 -7.66 -11.80
C ALA A 35 -6.14 -8.58 -11.23
N GLY A 36 -7.29 -8.69 -11.88
CA GLY A 36 -8.40 -9.56 -11.46
C GLY A 36 -8.00 -11.04 -11.35
N SER A 37 -7.12 -11.54 -12.24
CA SER A 37 -6.60 -12.89 -12.15
C SER A 37 -5.61 -13.07 -10.98
N LEU A 38 -4.76 -12.08 -10.70
CA LEU A 38 -3.91 -12.06 -9.52
C LEU A 38 -4.73 -12.01 -8.21
N PHE A 39 -5.74 -11.14 -8.14
CA PHE A 39 -6.66 -11.03 -7.00
C PHE A 39 -7.39 -12.36 -6.76
N SER A 40 -7.90 -12.99 -7.82
CA SER A 40 -8.53 -14.30 -7.74
C SER A 40 -7.58 -15.36 -7.19
N TRP A 41 -6.30 -15.32 -7.58
CA TRP A 41 -5.28 -16.24 -7.09
C TRP A 41 -4.95 -16.06 -5.60
N PHE A 42 -5.03 -14.83 -5.09
CA PHE A 42 -4.89 -14.52 -3.65
C PHE A 42 -6.18 -14.75 -2.84
N GLY A 43 -7.26 -15.23 -3.47
CA GLY A 43 -8.53 -15.50 -2.80
C GLY A 43 -9.45 -14.30 -2.66
N PHE A 44 -9.22 -13.24 -3.45
CA PHE A 44 -10.05 -12.03 -3.51
C PHE A 44 -11.03 -12.02 -4.70
N GLY A 45 -11.12 -13.14 -5.41
CA GLY A 45 -12.12 -13.32 -6.45
C GLY A 45 -13.53 -13.50 -5.86
N PRO A 46 -14.57 -13.31 -6.68
CA PRO A 46 -15.94 -13.61 -6.27
C PRO A 46 -16.08 -15.08 -5.83
N GLU A 47 -17.03 -15.35 -4.94
CA GLU A 47 -17.40 -16.74 -4.65
C GLU A 47 -17.82 -17.46 -5.93
N LYS A 48 -17.51 -18.77 -6.02
CA LYS A 48 -17.85 -19.59 -7.19
C LYS A 48 -19.34 -19.56 -7.54
N SER A 49 -20.20 -19.32 -6.55
CA SER A 49 -21.67 -19.20 -6.69
C SER A 49 -22.09 -18.01 -7.56
N ILE A 50 -21.30 -16.94 -7.60
CA ILE A 50 -21.60 -15.69 -8.31
C ILE A 50 -20.57 -15.36 -9.39
N ASP A 51 -19.56 -16.21 -9.58
CA ASP A 51 -18.43 -16.01 -10.49
C ASP A 51 -18.85 -16.17 -11.97
N THR A 52 -19.41 -15.09 -12.51
CA THR A 52 -19.87 -14.99 -13.91
C THR A 52 -19.05 -13.94 -14.66
N ALA A 53 -19.06 -14.01 -15.99
CA ALA A 53 -18.40 -13.00 -16.84
C ALA A 53 -18.88 -11.57 -16.52
N ALA A 54 -20.20 -11.38 -16.36
CA ALA A 54 -20.78 -10.08 -16.02
C ALA A 54 -20.30 -9.55 -14.66
N VAL A 55 -20.14 -10.42 -13.65
CA VAL A 55 -19.58 -10.03 -12.35
C VAL A 55 -18.10 -9.67 -12.47
N ARG A 56 -17.31 -10.45 -13.22
CA ARG A 56 -15.89 -10.14 -13.46
C ARG A 56 -15.71 -8.81 -14.19
N ASP A 57 -16.54 -8.53 -15.20
CA ASP A 57 -16.52 -7.26 -15.92
C ASP A 57 -16.88 -6.08 -15.01
N TYR A 58 -17.89 -6.28 -14.14
CA TYR A 58 -18.26 -5.27 -13.15
C TYR A 58 -17.13 -5.00 -12.16
N LEU A 59 -16.41 -6.04 -11.70
CA LEU A 59 -15.29 -5.91 -10.76
C LEU A 59 -14.07 -5.15 -11.34
N LEU A 60 -13.97 -5.00 -12.66
CA LEU A 60 -12.93 -4.15 -13.26
C LEU A 60 -13.05 -2.69 -12.78
N LEU A 61 -14.27 -2.17 -12.63
CA LEU A 61 -14.50 -0.80 -12.19
C LEU A 61 -13.91 -0.52 -10.79
N PRO A 62 -14.26 -1.27 -9.72
CA PRO A 62 -13.67 -1.05 -8.40
C PRO A 62 -12.16 -1.30 -8.38
N TYR A 63 -11.61 -2.24 -9.17
CA TYR A 63 -10.16 -2.40 -9.28
C TYR A 63 -9.48 -1.16 -9.88
N MET A 64 -10.03 -0.60 -10.95
CA MET A 64 -9.50 0.61 -11.58
C MET A 64 -9.61 1.83 -10.66
N VAL A 65 -10.74 1.99 -9.96
CA VAL A 65 -10.95 3.07 -9.00
C VAL A 65 -9.97 2.95 -7.83
N LEU A 66 -9.82 1.75 -7.25
CA LEU A 66 -8.85 1.48 -6.19
C LEU A 66 -7.42 1.79 -6.66
N GLY A 67 -7.04 1.31 -7.86
CA GLY A 67 -5.76 1.60 -8.48
C GLY A 67 -5.51 3.09 -8.65
N ALA A 68 -6.50 3.87 -9.10
CA ALA A 68 -6.35 5.31 -9.27
C ALA A 68 -6.11 6.04 -7.92
N VAL A 69 -6.87 5.67 -6.88
CA VAL A 69 -6.70 6.23 -5.53
C VAL A 69 -5.34 5.86 -4.96
N MET A 70 -4.94 4.59 -5.06
CA MET A 70 -3.64 4.11 -4.59
C MET A 70 -2.49 4.78 -5.34
N ALA A 71 -2.62 5.02 -6.65
CA ALA A 71 -1.60 5.70 -7.45
C ALA A 71 -1.43 7.15 -6.99
N GLY A 72 -2.53 7.89 -6.78
CA GLY A 72 -2.48 9.25 -6.24
C GLY A 72 -1.85 9.29 -4.84
N TRP A 73 -2.23 8.36 -3.97
CA TRP A 73 -1.69 8.22 -2.61
C TRP A 73 -0.19 7.91 -2.61
N ALA A 74 0.25 6.90 -3.37
CA ALA A 74 1.66 6.51 -3.47
C ALA A 74 2.50 7.62 -4.10
N PHE A 75 1.99 8.29 -5.15
CA PHE A 75 2.68 9.42 -5.77
C PHE A 75 2.89 10.56 -4.78
N LEU A 76 1.85 10.97 -4.04
CA LEU A 76 1.97 11.99 -3.00
C LEU A 76 3.00 11.59 -1.93
N MET A 77 2.95 10.35 -1.45
CA MET A 77 3.90 9.87 -0.46
C MET A 77 5.35 9.88 -0.98
N ILE A 78 5.59 9.52 -2.24
CA ILE A 78 6.92 9.60 -2.87
C ILE A 78 7.44 11.03 -2.83
N GLN A 79 6.60 12.03 -3.12
CA GLN A 79 7.00 13.44 -3.07
C GLN A 79 7.36 13.88 -1.65
N ILE A 80 6.59 13.45 -0.64
CA ILE A 80 6.90 13.71 0.78
C ILE A 80 8.21 13.03 1.17
N VAL A 81 8.44 11.79 0.76
CA VAL A 81 9.66 11.02 1.06
C VAL A 81 10.90 11.64 0.42
N ARG A 82 10.80 12.10 -0.84
CA ARG A 82 11.92 12.68 -1.58
C ARG A 82 12.30 14.10 -1.14
N GLY A 83 11.33 14.88 -0.68
CA GLY A 83 11.55 16.25 -0.19
C GLY A 83 11.47 16.31 1.33
N PRO A 84 10.31 16.69 1.92
CA PRO A 84 10.17 16.98 3.35
C PRO A 84 10.75 15.93 4.31
N LEU A 85 10.59 14.63 4.05
CA LEU A 85 11.13 13.58 4.95
C LEU A 85 12.64 13.46 4.86
N LYS A 86 13.19 13.59 3.64
CA LYS A 86 14.63 13.59 3.38
C LYS A 86 15.30 14.84 3.98
N GLU A 87 14.61 15.97 3.94
CA GLU A 87 15.02 17.25 4.55
C GLU A 87 14.71 17.32 6.06
N GLU A 88 14.21 16.23 6.64
CA GLU A 88 13.95 16.09 8.09
C GLU A 88 12.90 17.05 8.66
N VAL A 89 11.98 17.50 7.80
CA VAL A 89 10.87 18.36 8.20
C VAL A 89 9.89 17.56 9.06
N ALA A 90 9.72 17.94 10.33
CA ALA A 90 9.06 17.12 11.35
C ALA A 90 7.62 16.65 11.01
N TRP A 91 6.83 17.49 10.31
CA TRP A 91 5.44 17.13 9.97
C TRP A 91 5.35 15.98 8.95
N SER A 92 6.37 15.82 8.10
CA SER A 92 6.38 14.84 7.01
C SER A 92 6.24 13.41 7.52
N TRP A 93 7.01 13.06 8.56
CA TRP A 93 6.94 11.76 9.22
C TRP A 93 5.56 11.53 9.83
N THR A 94 5.01 12.53 10.51
CA THR A 94 3.71 12.43 11.18
C THR A 94 2.60 12.13 10.19
N PHE A 95 2.59 12.83 9.05
CA PHE A 95 1.57 12.66 8.01
C PHE A 95 1.67 11.28 7.34
N LEU A 96 2.89 10.81 7.06
CA LEU A 96 3.11 9.47 6.50
C LEU A 96 2.62 8.38 7.46
N VAL A 97 2.97 8.48 8.75
CA VAL A 97 2.55 7.50 9.77
C VAL A 97 1.05 7.52 9.99
N GLN A 98 0.44 8.70 10.10
CA GLN A 98 -1.02 8.83 10.27
C GLN A 98 -1.77 8.27 9.07
N SER A 99 -1.33 8.61 7.85
CA SER A 99 -1.96 8.11 6.62
C SER A 99 -1.85 6.59 6.51
N LEU A 100 -0.65 6.02 6.74
CA LEU A 100 -0.43 4.57 6.72
C LEU A 100 -1.25 3.85 7.81
N SER A 101 -1.30 4.42 9.02
CA SER A 101 -2.05 3.83 10.14
C SER A 101 -3.55 3.83 9.86
N LEU A 102 -4.08 4.94 9.33
CA LEU A 102 -5.49 5.06 8.99
C LEU A 102 -5.89 4.03 7.93
N TRP A 103 -5.11 3.93 6.84
CA TRP A 103 -5.34 2.93 5.81
C TRP A 103 -5.31 1.51 6.40
N PHE A 104 -4.25 1.16 7.12
CA PHE A 104 -4.08 -0.20 7.64
C PHE A 104 -5.20 -0.60 8.60
N VAL A 105 -5.62 0.30 9.50
CA VAL A 105 -6.70 0.03 10.46
C VAL A 105 -8.04 -0.13 9.75
N LEU A 106 -8.39 0.77 8.84
CA LEU A 106 -9.68 0.71 8.15
C LEU A 106 -9.78 -0.50 7.23
N ASP A 107 -8.75 -0.74 6.42
CA ASP A 107 -8.76 -1.79 5.41
C ASP A 107 -8.68 -3.20 6.04
N THR A 108 -7.77 -3.37 7.00
CA THR A 108 -7.64 -4.64 7.74
C THR A 108 -8.84 -4.88 8.64
N GLY A 109 -9.36 -3.84 9.30
CA GLY A 109 -10.56 -3.94 10.14
C GLY A 109 -11.79 -4.36 9.34
N MET A 110 -12.01 -3.73 8.18
CA MET A 110 -13.10 -4.09 7.26
C MET A 110 -12.98 -5.53 6.78
N SER A 111 -11.77 -5.98 6.43
CA SER A 111 -11.49 -7.36 6.03
C SER A 111 -11.92 -8.37 7.10
N LEU A 112 -11.62 -8.09 8.36
CA LEU A 112 -11.99 -8.96 9.48
C LEU A 112 -13.50 -8.94 9.75
N VAL A 113 -14.13 -7.76 9.72
CA VAL A 113 -15.57 -7.61 9.92
C VAL A 113 -16.38 -8.34 8.84
N LEU A 114 -15.92 -8.31 7.60
CA LEU A 114 -16.59 -8.96 6.47
C LEU A 114 -16.21 -10.45 6.30
N GLY A 115 -15.33 -10.99 7.14
CA GLY A 115 -14.97 -12.41 7.10
C GLY A 115 -13.94 -12.79 6.03
N TYR A 116 -13.08 -11.86 5.60
CA TYR A 116 -11.99 -12.07 4.64
C TYR A 116 -10.60 -12.03 5.32
N PRO A 117 -10.24 -13.01 6.18
CA PRO A 117 -8.99 -12.97 6.95
C PRO A 117 -7.74 -13.04 6.07
N MET A 118 -7.81 -13.66 4.88
CA MET A 118 -6.69 -13.67 3.94
C MET A 118 -6.34 -12.27 3.43
N HIS A 119 -7.33 -11.37 3.31
CA HIS A 119 -7.10 -9.98 2.94
C HIS A 119 -6.36 -9.24 4.06
N ALA A 120 -6.79 -9.45 5.31
CA ALA A 120 -6.11 -8.90 6.48
C ALA A 120 -4.63 -9.34 6.56
N VAL A 121 -4.34 -10.62 6.26
CA VAL A 121 -2.95 -11.14 6.23
C VAL A 121 -2.14 -10.52 5.09
N PHE A 122 -2.75 -10.30 3.93
CA PHE A 122 -2.09 -9.71 2.76
C PHE A 122 -1.59 -8.28 3.00
N ASN A 123 -2.21 -7.54 3.93
CA ASN A 123 -1.78 -6.19 4.30
C ASN A 123 -0.52 -6.17 5.18
N ILE A 124 -0.18 -7.27 5.86
CA ILE A 124 0.94 -7.34 6.80
C ILE A 124 2.29 -7.06 6.12
N PRO A 125 2.63 -7.69 4.98
CA PRO A 125 3.85 -7.36 4.24
C PRO A 125 3.97 -5.86 3.90
N PHE A 126 2.89 -5.20 3.49
CA PHE A 126 2.90 -3.76 3.17
C PHE A 126 3.11 -2.92 4.42
N ALA A 127 2.41 -3.24 5.52
CA ALA A 127 2.58 -2.56 6.80
C ALA A 127 4.01 -2.68 7.32
N ILE A 128 4.64 -3.85 7.17
CA ILE A 128 6.04 -4.07 7.54
C ILE A 128 6.97 -3.29 6.61
N ALA A 129 6.79 -3.41 5.30
CA ALA A 129 7.65 -2.79 4.30
C ALA A 129 7.63 -1.25 4.37
N LEU A 130 6.50 -0.64 4.69
CA LEU A 130 6.39 0.81 4.89
C LEU A 130 6.68 1.23 6.34
N GLY A 131 6.28 0.42 7.32
CA GLY A 131 6.36 0.75 8.74
C GLY A 131 7.78 0.67 9.30
N ILE A 132 8.59 -0.32 8.93
CA ILE A 132 9.98 -0.45 9.39
C ILE A 132 10.80 0.82 9.08
N PRO A 133 10.90 1.30 7.83
CA PRO A 133 11.67 2.51 7.55
C PRO A 133 11.07 3.71 8.28
N LEU A 134 9.74 3.86 8.37
CA LEU A 134 9.12 4.95 9.12
C LEU A 134 9.52 4.93 10.61
N VAL A 135 9.50 3.78 11.29
CA VAL A 135 9.94 3.68 12.69
C VAL A 135 11.40 4.11 12.84
N ARG A 136 12.25 3.77 11.87
CA ARG A 136 13.68 4.11 11.87
C ARG A 136 13.96 5.56 11.47
N LEU A 137 13.05 6.19 10.75
CA LEU A 137 13.12 7.59 10.32
C LEU A 137 12.46 8.58 11.29
N LYS A 138 11.93 8.08 12.42
CA LYS A 138 11.27 8.90 13.44
C LYS A 138 12.16 10.08 13.87
N PRO A 139 11.65 11.33 13.84
CA PRO A 139 12.39 12.48 14.32
C PRO A 139 12.77 12.30 15.79
N ILE A 140 14.03 12.59 16.12
CA ILE A 140 14.44 12.75 17.52
C ILE A 140 13.86 14.09 17.97
N LYS A 141 13.05 14.09 19.05
CA LYS A 141 12.61 15.36 19.66
C LYS A 141 13.87 16.12 20.06
N GLN A 142 14.07 17.30 19.47
CA GLN A 142 15.06 18.27 19.93
C GLN A 142 14.63 18.83 21.30
#